data_AF-A0A377YXV6-F1
#
_entry.id   AF-A0A377YXV6-F1
#
_cell.length_a   1.000
_cell.length_b   1.000
_cell.length_c   1.000
_cell.angle_alpha   90.00
_cell.angle_beta   90.00
_cell.angle_gamma   90.00
#
_symmetry.space_group_name_H-M   'P 1'
#
loop_
_entity.id
_entity.type
_entity.pdbx_description
1 polymer ?
#
loop_
_entity_poly.entity_id
_entity_poly.type
_entity_poly.pdbx_seq_one_letter_code
_entity_poly.pdbx_strand_id
1 'polypeptide(L)'
;MSNGEDITVQEVSPNREHSTSEWLKVYTNDGFMLSPVREGKQTILKISLCDVQRWKGCHPERDSTPEGILAVLHDWEWGLDQEVVFHSGNMSARYIPAARNLCWQVSVDSSEVTFTGHSSCKTTIYGSSGTRYNLRTYDANSAFCIELYGDSNRPEIVDLRELIPGKVTAERDGNTLKLTVHHSEGIVSVDIIYNDNSTETWVYFSPSEMIKLKDIIGLTESNHHSVILYQTTTEIFS
;
A
#
# COMPACT_ATOMS: atom_id res chain seq x y z
N MET A 1 4.93 -10.09 27.09
CA MET A 1 4.73 -11.54 26.92
C MET A 1 5.04 -11.81 25.46
N SER A 2 6.07 -12.61 25.17
CA SER A 2 6.43 -12.99 23.79
C SER A 2 5.37 -13.97 23.31
N ASN A 3 4.69 -13.63 22.21
CA ASN A 3 3.58 -14.41 21.65
C ASN A 3 3.87 -14.84 20.20
N GLY A 4 5.13 -14.84 19.78
CA GLY A 4 5.58 -15.31 18.47
C GLY A 4 7.07 -15.65 18.51
N GLU A 5 7.41 -16.85 18.08
CA GLU A 5 8.76 -17.27 17.75
C GLU A 5 8.64 -18.22 16.56
N ASP A 6 9.58 -18.13 15.62
CA ASP A 6 9.59 -18.96 14.43
C ASP A 6 9.53 -20.47 14.76
N ILE A 7 8.60 -21.20 14.13
CA ILE A 7 8.46 -22.64 14.35
C ILE A 7 9.48 -23.37 13.48
N THR A 8 10.47 -23.99 14.12
CA THR A 8 11.47 -24.83 13.42
C THR A 8 11.00 -26.27 13.32
N VAL A 9 10.99 -26.81 12.11
CA VAL A 9 10.65 -28.22 11.83
C VAL A 9 11.94 -29.02 11.62
N GLN A 10 12.15 -30.03 12.46
CA GLN A 10 13.26 -30.97 12.33
C GLN A 10 12.81 -32.17 11.47
N GLU A 11 13.42 -32.37 10.31
CA GLU A 11 13.21 -33.58 9.51
C GLU A 11 13.92 -34.78 10.18
N VAL A 12 13.15 -35.79 10.60
CA VAL A 12 13.67 -36.97 11.33
C VAL A 12 14.03 -38.13 10.38
N SER A 13 14.15 -37.93 9.05
CA SER A 13 14.41 -39.05 8.12
C SER A 13 15.30 -38.69 6.92
N PRO A 14 16.45 -39.36 6.75
CA PRO A 14 17.43 -39.04 5.70
C PRO A 14 17.15 -39.64 4.31
N ASN A 15 16.08 -40.45 4.14
CA ASN A 15 15.91 -41.32 2.96
C ASN A 15 14.65 -41.06 2.11
N ARG A 16 14.17 -39.81 2.00
CA ARG A 16 13.17 -39.46 0.98
C ARG A 16 13.74 -38.41 0.05
N GLU A 17 13.94 -38.80 -1.22
CA GLU A 17 14.41 -37.94 -2.33
C GLU A 17 13.44 -36.79 -2.65
N HIS A 18 12.28 -36.74 -1.99
CA HIS A 18 11.35 -35.62 -2.02
C HIS A 18 11.10 -35.16 -0.58
N SER A 19 11.58 -33.95 -0.24
CA SER A 19 11.27 -33.30 1.05
C SER A 19 9.76 -33.10 1.14
N THR A 20 9.13 -33.83 2.06
CA THR A 20 7.70 -33.67 2.37
C THR A 20 7.40 -32.33 3.04
N SER A 21 8.43 -31.57 3.41
CA SER A 21 8.29 -30.30 4.11
C SER A 21 7.77 -29.18 3.21
N GLU A 22 7.98 -29.23 1.89
CA GLU A 22 7.45 -28.22 0.94
C GLU A 22 5.91 -28.15 0.91
N TRP A 23 5.23 -29.18 1.42
CA TRP A 23 3.77 -29.31 1.42
C TRP A 23 3.13 -28.99 2.78
N LEU A 24 3.94 -28.72 3.81
CA LEU A 24 3.43 -28.45 5.15
C LEU A 24 2.91 -27.01 5.25
N LYS A 25 1.60 -26.84 5.25
CA LYS A 25 0.93 -25.57 5.56
C LYS A 25 0.28 -25.65 6.93
N VAL A 26 0.61 -24.72 7.80
CA VAL A 26 0.00 -24.61 9.14
C VAL A 26 -0.95 -23.44 9.14
N TYR A 27 -2.15 -23.63 9.68
CA TYR A 27 -3.16 -22.58 9.81
C TYR A 27 -3.36 -22.27 11.28
N THR A 28 -3.15 -21.02 11.66
CA THR A 28 -3.36 -20.56 13.03
C THR A 28 -4.82 -20.15 13.23
N ASN A 29 -5.28 -20.14 14.48
CA ASN A 29 -6.68 -19.85 14.77
C ASN A 29 -7.04 -18.38 14.53
N ASP A 30 -6.07 -17.48 14.63
CA ASP A 30 -6.17 -16.04 14.35
C ASP A 30 -6.04 -15.69 12.86
N GLY A 31 -5.91 -16.69 11.98
CA GLY A 31 -6.07 -16.51 10.54
C GLY A 31 -4.77 -16.42 9.74
N PHE A 32 -3.62 -16.77 10.30
CA PHE A 32 -2.39 -16.89 9.54
C PHE A 32 -2.25 -18.26 8.89
N MET A 33 -1.63 -18.27 7.72
CA MET A 33 -1.03 -19.46 7.11
C MET A 33 0.49 -19.33 7.24
N LEU A 34 1.12 -20.38 7.72
CA LEU A 34 2.57 -20.51 7.76
C LEU A 34 3.04 -21.44 6.64
N SER A 35 3.98 -20.94 5.83
CA SER A 35 4.65 -21.69 4.77
C SER A 35 6.04 -22.17 5.22
N PRO A 36 6.50 -23.32 4.72
CA PRO A 36 7.81 -23.86 5.03
C PRO A 36 8.88 -23.18 4.17
N VAL A 37 9.85 -22.55 4.82
CA VAL A 37 11.01 -21.90 4.20
C VAL A 37 12.27 -22.67 4.60
N ARG A 38 13.08 -23.08 3.61
CA ARG A 38 14.32 -23.81 3.86
C ARG A 38 15.47 -22.85 4.14
N GLU A 39 16.02 -22.93 5.34
CA GLU A 39 17.20 -22.16 5.75
C GLU A 39 18.35 -23.11 6.09
N GLY A 40 19.24 -23.30 5.11
CA GLY A 40 20.33 -24.26 5.21
C GLY A 40 19.82 -25.70 5.34
N LYS A 41 20.04 -26.31 6.52
CA LYS A 41 19.60 -27.68 6.83
C LYS A 41 18.29 -27.75 7.61
N GLN A 42 17.69 -26.61 7.95
CA GLN A 42 16.46 -26.53 8.74
C GLN A 42 15.31 -26.02 7.87
N THR A 43 14.09 -26.37 8.26
CA THR A 43 12.87 -25.79 7.70
C THR A 43 12.21 -24.95 8.79
N ILE A 44 11.94 -23.69 8.48
CA ILE A 44 11.28 -22.74 9.38
C ILE A 44 9.92 -22.40 8.79
N LEU A 45 8.87 -22.39 9.62
CA LEU A 45 7.55 -21.95 9.21
C LEU A 45 7.44 -20.43 9.37
N LYS A 46 7.22 -19.73 8.26
CA LYS A 46 7.06 -18.28 8.22
C LYS A 46 5.67 -17.88 7.75
N ILE A 47 5.20 -16.72 8.19
CA ILE A 47 3.89 -16.20 7.79
C ILE A 47 3.91 -15.88 6.30
N SER A 48 2.95 -16.43 5.56
CA SER A 48 2.80 -16.25 4.11
C SER A 48 1.42 -15.76 3.70
N LEU A 49 0.41 -15.94 4.55
CA LEU A 49 -0.93 -15.37 4.32
C LEU A 49 -1.60 -14.98 5.64
N CYS A 50 -2.40 -13.93 5.59
CA CYS A 50 -3.28 -13.49 6.65
C CYS A 50 -4.72 -13.34 6.11
N ASP A 51 -5.67 -14.06 6.70
CA ASP A 51 -7.09 -13.78 6.57
C ASP A 51 -7.43 -12.60 7.49
N VAL A 52 -7.57 -11.42 6.91
CA VAL A 52 -7.78 -10.17 7.64
C VAL A 52 -9.12 -10.17 8.39
N GLN A 53 -10.15 -10.84 7.86
CA GLN A 53 -11.45 -10.92 8.54
C GLN A 53 -11.36 -11.79 9.78
N ARG A 54 -10.65 -12.91 9.69
CA ARG A 54 -10.40 -13.78 10.84
C ARG A 54 -9.50 -13.10 11.88
N TRP A 55 -8.44 -12.43 11.45
CA TRP A 55 -7.61 -11.59 12.31
C TRP A 55 -8.44 -10.58 13.09
N LYS A 56 -9.27 -9.80 12.40
CA LYS A 56 -10.15 -8.79 13.00
C LYS A 56 -11.12 -9.39 14.01
N GLY A 57 -11.62 -10.60 13.76
CA GLY A 57 -12.49 -11.31 14.70
C GLY A 57 -11.76 -11.77 15.97
N CYS A 58 -10.49 -12.15 15.86
CA CYS A 58 -9.66 -12.60 16.98
C CYS A 58 -8.98 -11.45 17.75
N HIS A 59 -8.71 -10.33 17.07
CA HIS A 59 -8.02 -9.15 17.60
C HIS A 59 -8.79 -7.85 17.32
N PRO A 60 -10.03 -7.71 17.80
CA PRO A 60 -10.89 -6.56 17.50
C PRO A 60 -10.33 -5.21 18.00
N GLU A 61 -9.40 -5.24 18.96
CA GLU A 61 -8.74 -4.07 19.52
C GLU A 61 -7.55 -3.56 18.70
N ARG A 62 -7.10 -4.32 17.68
CA ARG A 62 -5.91 -4.00 16.89
C ARG A 62 -6.27 -3.45 15.52
N ASP A 63 -5.37 -2.66 14.95
CA ASP A 63 -5.50 -2.27 13.55
C ASP A 63 -5.45 -3.52 12.66
N SER A 64 -6.43 -3.63 11.77
CA SER A 64 -6.61 -4.74 10.84
C SER A 64 -6.17 -4.38 9.42
N THR A 65 -5.59 -3.20 9.21
CA THR A 65 -4.85 -2.93 7.98
C THR A 65 -3.66 -3.90 7.86
N PRO A 66 -3.24 -4.31 6.65
CA PRO A 66 -2.02 -5.10 6.46
C PRO A 66 -0.81 -4.52 7.20
N GLU A 67 -0.67 -3.20 7.20
CA GLU A 67 0.40 -2.48 7.87
C GLU A 67 0.31 -2.59 9.39
N GLY A 68 -0.88 -2.42 9.96
CA GLY A 68 -1.14 -2.65 11.39
C GLY A 68 -0.85 -4.08 11.81
N ILE A 69 -1.21 -5.06 10.98
CA ILE A 69 -0.91 -6.47 11.22
C ILE A 69 0.59 -6.72 11.15
N LEU A 70 1.29 -6.19 10.15
CA LEU A 70 2.75 -6.29 10.01
C LEU A 70 3.49 -5.72 11.22
N ALA A 71 3.03 -4.58 11.75
CA ALA A 71 3.61 -3.99 12.96
C ALA A 71 3.47 -4.93 14.16
N VAL A 72 2.30 -5.57 14.33
CA VAL A 72 2.09 -6.55 15.40
C VAL A 72 2.94 -7.80 15.21
N LEU A 73 3.07 -8.31 13.98
CA LEU A 73 3.93 -9.46 13.69
C LEU A 73 5.40 -9.17 13.96
N HIS A 74 5.85 -7.95 13.64
CA HIS A 74 7.18 -7.47 13.98
C HIS A 74 7.39 -7.42 15.49
N ASP A 75 6.45 -6.86 16.25
CA ASP A 75 6.52 -6.79 17.72
C ASP A 75 6.48 -8.18 18.39
N TRP A 76 5.86 -9.14 17.71
CA TRP A 76 5.84 -10.54 18.11
C TRP A 76 7.00 -11.35 17.53
N GLU A 77 7.97 -10.72 16.87
CA GLU A 77 9.16 -11.37 16.33
C GLU A 77 8.86 -12.54 15.37
N TRP A 78 7.74 -12.50 14.65
CA TRP A 78 7.40 -13.50 13.64
C TRP A 78 8.19 -13.31 12.35
N GLY A 79 8.75 -14.40 11.84
CA GLY A 79 9.36 -14.47 10.51
C GLY A 79 8.31 -14.40 9.40
N LEU A 80 8.62 -13.60 8.38
CA LEU A 80 7.80 -13.44 7.18
C LEU A 80 8.42 -14.21 5.99
N ASP A 81 7.56 -14.80 5.16
CA ASP A 81 7.95 -15.38 3.88
C ASP A 81 8.36 -14.26 2.88
N GLN A 82 8.88 -14.63 1.71
CA GLN A 82 9.31 -13.68 0.67
C GLN A 82 8.16 -12.82 0.13
N GLU A 83 6.94 -13.30 0.26
CA GLU A 83 5.70 -12.57 0.01
C GLU A 83 4.68 -12.95 1.10
N VAL A 84 4.00 -11.95 1.66
CA VAL A 84 2.88 -12.16 2.58
C VAL A 84 1.61 -11.60 1.98
N VAL A 85 0.59 -12.45 1.83
CA VAL A 85 -0.69 -12.05 1.24
C VAL A 85 -1.71 -11.74 2.32
N PHE A 86 -2.27 -10.54 2.31
CA PHE A 86 -3.37 -10.13 3.17
C PHE A 86 -4.67 -10.21 2.39
N HIS A 87 -5.53 -11.14 2.75
CA HIS A 87 -6.82 -11.31 2.11
C HIS A 87 -7.90 -10.55 2.89
N SER A 88 -8.45 -9.51 2.27
CA SER A 88 -9.48 -8.64 2.85
C SER A 88 -10.71 -8.61 1.97
N GLY A 89 -11.42 -9.74 1.86
CA GLY A 89 -12.66 -9.85 1.08
C GLY A 89 -12.50 -9.36 -0.36
N ASN A 90 -12.99 -8.15 -0.65
CA ASN A 90 -12.97 -7.53 -1.98
C ASN A 90 -11.62 -6.92 -2.36
N MET A 91 -10.57 -7.11 -1.57
CA MET A 91 -9.25 -6.59 -1.86
C MET A 91 -8.19 -7.53 -1.31
N SER A 92 -7.04 -7.58 -2.00
CA SER A 92 -5.85 -8.25 -1.48
C SER A 92 -4.66 -7.30 -1.51
N ALA A 93 -3.87 -7.34 -0.44
CA ALA A 93 -2.56 -6.72 -0.40
C ALA A 93 -1.48 -7.81 -0.42
N ARG A 94 -0.35 -7.52 -1.05
CA ARG A 94 0.85 -8.37 -1.02
C ARG A 94 1.99 -7.56 -0.47
N TYR A 95 2.55 -7.99 0.65
CA TYR A 95 3.74 -7.39 1.23
C TYR A 95 4.98 -8.13 0.75
N ILE A 96 5.94 -7.39 0.23
CA ILE A 96 7.23 -7.89 -0.23
C ILE A 96 8.30 -7.37 0.75
N PRO A 97 8.76 -8.18 1.73
CA PRO A 97 9.66 -7.70 2.79
C PRO A 97 10.97 -7.13 2.27
N ALA A 98 11.56 -7.78 1.25
CA ALA A 98 12.82 -7.34 0.65
C ALA A 98 12.73 -5.95 0.01
N ALA A 99 11.56 -5.58 -0.52
CA ALA A 99 11.31 -4.28 -1.11
C ALA A 99 10.67 -3.28 -0.14
N ARG A 100 10.25 -3.74 1.06
CA ARG A 100 9.38 -3.00 1.99
C ARG A 100 8.22 -2.33 1.25
N ASN A 101 7.54 -3.10 0.41
CA ASN A 101 6.47 -2.59 -0.45
C ASN A 101 5.18 -3.36 -0.21
N LEU A 102 4.08 -2.63 -0.06
CA LEU A 102 2.74 -3.19 0.03
C LEU A 102 2.00 -2.92 -1.30
N CYS A 103 1.75 -4.00 -2.04
CA CYS A 103 1.11 -3.98 -3.34
C CYS A 103 -0.38 -4.32 -3.21
N TRP A 104 -1.22 -3.33 -3.46
CA TRP A 104 -2.68 -3.46 -3.41
C TRP A 104 -3.26 -3.73 -4.77
N GLN A 105 -4.10 -4.76 -4.86
CA GLN A 105 -4.93 -5.04 -6.02
C GLN A 105 -6.40 -4.76 -5.68
N VAL A 106 -6.96 -3.72 -6.29
CA VAL A 106 -8.33 -3.27 -6.06
C VAL A 106 -9.30 -4.14 -6.88
N SER A 107 -10.41 -4.56 -6.28
CA SER A 107 -11.48 -5.24 -7.03
C SER A 107 -12.14 -4.32 -8.05
N VAL A 108 -12.56 -4.91 -9.18
CA VAL A 108 -13.21 -4.21 -10.30
C VAL A 108 -14.52 -3.52 -9.93
N ASP A 109 -15.16 -3.94 -8.83
CA ASP A 109 -16.47 -3.43 -8.38
C ASP A 109 -16.37 -2.36 -7.27
N SER A 110 -15.16 -1.98 -6.87
CA SER A 110 -14.96 -0.96 -5.83
C SER A 110 -15.21 0.44 -6.37
N SER A 111 -16.08 1.21 -5.72
CA SER A 111 -16.28 2.63 -6.06
C SER A 111 -15.31 3.56 -5.33
N GLU A 112 -14.85 3.17 -4.14
CA GLU A 112 -13.99 3.97 -3.28
C GLU A 112 -13.17 3.06 -2.36
N VAL A 113 -11.87 3.36 -2.21
CA VAL A 113 -10.93 2.62 -1.37
C VAL A 113 -9.96 3.59 -0.69
N THR A 114 -9.70 3.37 0.59
CA THR A 114 -8.72 4.15 1.38
C THR A 114 -7.45 3.36 1.60
N PHE A 115 -6.29 4.00 1.39
CA PHE A 115 -4.96 3.42 1.57
C PHE A 115 -4.15 4.23 2.57
N THR A 116 -3.47 3.53 3.47
CA THR A 116 -2.65 4.14 4.52
C THR A 116 -1.19 4.05 4.13
N GLY A 117 -0.53 5.19 3.98
CA GLY A 117 0.91 5.24 3.74
C GLY A 117 1.65 5.24 5.06
N HIS A 118 2.78 4.54 5.09
CA HIS A 118 3.72 4.52 6.20
C HIS A 118 5.13 4.85 5.72
N SER A 119 5.94 5.50 6.56
CA SER A 119 7.30 5.89 6.17
C SER A 119 8.26 4.70 6.00
N SER A 120 7.95 3.57 6.66
CA SER A 120 8.76 2.35 6.61
C SER A 120 8.48 1.49 5.39
N CYS A 121 7.38 1.73 4.66
CA CYS A 121 7.02 0.97 3.47
C CYS A 121 6.41 1.82 2.35
N LYS A 122 6.79 1.51 1.11
CA LYS A 122 6.10 2.05 -0.07
C LYS A 122 4.72 1.38 -0.19
N THR A 123 3.72 2.13 -0.63
CA THR A 123 2.39 1.62 -0.97
C THR A 123 2.18 1.71 -2.47
N THR A 124 2.10 0.57 -3.15
CA THR A 124 1.77 0.49 -4.59
C THR A 124 0.30 0.08 -4.75
N ILE A 125 -0.46 0.83 -5.54
CA ILE A 125 -1.88 0.63 -5.81
C ILE A 125 -2.06 0.36 -7.30
N TYR A 126 -2.54 -0.84 -7.64
CA TYR A 126 -3.01 -1.16 -8.98
C TYR A 126 -4.49 -0.79 -9.07
N GLY A 127 -4.77 0.30 -9.79
CA GLY A 127 -6.10 0.89 -9.88
C GLY A 127 -7.14 0.03 -10.62
N SER A 128 -8.39 0.43 -10.47
CA SER A 128 -9.56 -0.04 -11.20
C SER A 128 -10.36 1.16 -11.73
N SER A 129 -10.78 1.08 -12.99
CA SER A 129 -11.50 2.15 -13.70
C SER A 129 -12.74 2.66 -12.95
N GLY A 130 -12.81 3.99 -12.76
CA GLY A 130 -13.89 4.67 -12.05
C GLY A 130 -13.79 4.68 -10.52
N THR A 131 -12.71 4.14 -9.95
CA THR A 131 -12.51 4.08 -8.48
C THR A 131 -11.98 5.41 -7.93
N ARG A 132 -12.40 5.77 -6.71
CA ARG A 132 -11.78 6.80 -5.89
C ARG A 132 -10.74 6.20 -4.93
N TYR A 133 -9.51 6.71 -4.99
CA TYR A 133 -8.40 6.34 -4.11
C TYR A 133 -8.17 7.43 -3.06
N ASN A 134 -8.63 7.21 -1.84
CA ASN A 134 -8.37 8.09 -0.71
C ASN A 134 -7.00 7.75 -0.10
N LEU A 135 -6.09 8.72 -0.05
CA LEU A 135 -4.77 8.52 0.52
C LEU A 135 -4.70 9.16 1.90
N ARG A 136 -4.29 8.38 2.90
CA ARG A 136 -4.09 8.86 4.27
C ARG A 136 -2.72 8.44 4.80
N THR A 137 -2.16 9.17 5.75
CA THR A 137 -0.93 8.75 6.41
C THR A 137 -0.90 9.19 7.87
N TYR A 138 -0.15 8.44 8.67
CA TYR A 138 0.23 8.82 10.04
C TYR A 138 1.72 9.19 10.13
N ASP A 139 2.45 9.11 9.01
CA ASP A 139 3.90 9.21 8.97
C ASP A 139 4.35 10.30 7.98
N ALA A 140 5.15 11.23 8.50
CA ALA A 140 5.94 12.12 7.68
C ALA A 140 6.85 11.27 6.77
N ASN A 141 6.84 11.50 5.46
CA ASN A 141 7.64 10.78 4.44
C ASN A 141 7.05 9.47 3.91
N SER A 142 5.73 9.26 4.04
CA SER A 142 5.06 8.17 3.33
C SER A 142 5.16 8.32 1.80
N ALA A 143 5.20 7.18 1.11
CA ALA A 143 5.31 7.12 -0.34
C ALA A 143 4.22 6.23 -0.96
N PHE A 144 3.45 6.81 -1.87
CA PHE A 144 2.42 6.13 -2.65
C PHE A 144 2.80 6.06 -4.12
N CYS A 145 2.38 4.99 -4.77
CA CYS A 145 2.50 4.79 -6.21
C CYS A 145 1.18 4.24 -6.72
N ILE A 146 0.52 4.94 -7.64
CA ILE A 146 -0.79 4.57 -8.17
C ILE A 146 -0.67 4.35 -9.67
N GLU A 147 -1.05 3.16 -10.13
CA GLU A 147 -1.18 2.87 -11.55
C GLU A 147 -2.65 3.00 -11.96
N LEU A 148 -2.93 3.97 -12.84
CA LEU A 148 -4.28 4.34 -13.24
C LEU A 148 -4.77 3.52 -14.44
N TYR A 149 -6.03 3.07 -14.37
CA TYR A 149 -6.71 2.25 -15.38
C TYR A 149 -8.03 2.85 -15.89
N GLY A 150 -8.39 4.05 -15.41
CA GLY A 150 -9.59 4.79 -15.78
C GLY A 150 -9.59 5.26 -17.24
N ASP A 151 -10.79 5.65 -17.70
CA ASP A 151 -11.00 6.24 -19.02
C ASP A 151 -11.94 7.45 -18.93
N SER A 152 -12.25 8.08 -20.07
CA SER A 152 -13.12 9.25 -20.12
C SER A 152 -14.58 9.01 -19.70
N ASN A 153 -15.08 7.78 -19.81
CA ASN A 153 -16.41 7.39 -19.35
C ASN A 153 -16.42 7.00 -17.87
N ARG A 154 -15.29 6.46 -17.38
CA ARG A 154 -15.08 6.01 -16.01
C ARG A 154 -13.77 6.61 -15.45
N PRO A 155 -13.73 7.94 -15.24
CA PRO A 155 -12.53 8.58 -14.72
C PRO A 155 -12.29 8.16 -13.28
N GLU A 156 -11.04 7.89 -12.94
CA GLU A 156 -10.63 7.64 -11.56
C GLU A 156 -10.51 8.96 -10.78
N ILE A 157 -10.41 8.84 -9.46
CA ILE A 157 -10.17 9.98 -8.58
C ILE A 157 -8.99 9.65 -7.66
N VAL A 158 -7.95 10.49 -7.66
CA VAL A 158 -6.90 10.48 -6.65
C VAL A 158 -7.23 11.55 -5.63
N ASP A 159 -7.55 11.14 -4.41
CA ASP A 159 -8.07 12.01 -3.36
C ASP A 159 -7.04 12.22 -2.25
N LEU A 160 -6.49 13.43 -2.21
CA LEU A 160 -5.45 13.81 -1.26
C LEU A 160 -6.01 14.48 0.00
N ARG A 161 -7.33 14.61 0.14
CA ARG A 161 -7.95 15.39 1.22
C ARG A 161 -7.67 14.83 2.61
N GLU A 162 -7.54 13.50 2.74
CA GLU A 162 -7.16 12.85 4.00
C GLU A 162 -5.69 13.10 4.39
N LEU A 163 -4.83 13.55 3.46
CA LEU A 163 -3.47 14.01 3.77
C LEU A 163 -3.44 15.45 4.31
N ILE A 164 -4.57 16.17 4.25
CA ILE A 164 -4.70 17.57 4.69
C ILE A 164 -3.56 18.44 4.10
N PRO A 165 -3.49 18.58 2.76
CA PRO A 165 -2.40 19.29 2.13
C PRO A 165 -2.40 20.77 2.54
N GLY A 166 -1.23 21.32 2.84
CA GLY A 166 -0.99 22.77 2.89
C GLY A 166 -0.39 23.30 1.59
N LYS A 167 0.35 22.47 0.85
CA LYS A 167 0.86 22.76 -0.49
C LYS A 167 1.04 21.46 -1.28
N VAL A 168 0.65 21.47 -2.55
CA VAL A 168 0.94 20.36 -3.47
C VAL A 168 1.71 20.90 -4.66
N THR A 169 2.85 20.27 -4.95
CA THR A 169 3.61 20.53 -6.17
C THR A 169 3.64 19.32 -7.06
N ALA A 170 3.85 19.53 -8.35
CA ALA A 170 3.90 18.49 -9.35
C ALA A 170 5.13 18.60 -10.23
N GLU A 171 5.72 17.45 -10.52
CA GLU A 171 6.81 17.27 -11.48
C GLU A 171 6.48 16.08 -12.38
N ARG A 172 6.72 16.22 -13.68
CA ARG A 172 6.47 15.14 -14.64
C ARG A 172 7.77 14.49 -15.07
N ASP A 173 7.76 13.16 -15.10
CA ASP A 173 8.84 12.31 -15.57
C ASP A 173 8.27 11.21 -16.48
N GLY A 174 8.32 11.43 -17.80
CA GLY A 174 7.68 10.55 -18.78
C GLY A 174 6.17 10.46 -18.58
N ASN A 175 5.68 9.23 -18.34
CA ASN A 175 4.28 8.92 -18.04
C ASN A 175 3.98 8.85 -16.54
N THR A 176 4.90 9.35 -15.71
CA THR A 176 4.73 9.45 -14.26
C THR A 176 4.58 10.92 -13.87
N LEU A 177 3.55 11.21 -13.09
CA LEU A 177 3.37 12.49 -12.43
C LEU A 177 3.73 12.31 -10.95
N LYS A 178 4.78 13.00 -10.51
CA LYS A 178 5.23 12.99 -9.11
C LYS A 178 4.57 14.17 -8.41
N LEU A 179 3.72 13.89 -7.44
CA LEU A 179 3.13 14.89 -6.55
C LEU A 179 3.88 14.90 -5.22
N THR A 180 4.34 16.08 -4.82
CA THR A 180 4.90 16.31 -3.50
C THR A 180 3.84 17.03 -2.66
N VAL A 181 3.30 16.33 -1.68
CA VAL A 181 2.24 16.83 -0.79
C VAL A 181 2.87 17.28 0.52
N HIS A 182 2.95 18.58 0.73
CA HIS A 182 3.35 19.17 2.00
C HIS A 182 2.14 19.29 2.91
N HIS A 183 2.23 18.75 4.12
CA HIS A 183 1.23 18.89 5.18
C HIS A 183 1.93 19.22 6.51
N SER A 184 1.17 19.39 7.60
CA SER A 184 1.70 19.89 8.88
C SER A 184 2.80 19.05 9.51
N GLU A 185 2.82 17.74 9.25
CA GLU A 185 3.73 16.80 9.89
C GLU A 185 4.92 16.41 9.00
N GLY A 186 4.86 16.72 7.71
CA GLY A 186 5.94 16.38 6.79
C GLY A 186 5.56 16.47 5.32
N ILE A 187 6.19 15.60 4.54
CA ILE A 187 6.01 15.53 3.09
C ILE A 187 5.58 14.12 2.73
N VAL A 188 4.59 13.98 1.88
CA VAL A 188 4.16 12.71 1.29
C VAL A 188 4.45 12.75 -0.20
N SER A 189 5.07 11.69 -0.71
CA SER A 189 5.30 11.51 -2.15
C SER A 189 4.17 10.67 -2.74
N VAL A 190 3.55 11.13 -3.82
CA VAL A 190 2.54 10.37 -4.57
C VAL A 190 2.95 10.32 -6.03
N ASP A 191 3.39 9.15 -6.47
CA ASP A 191 3.68 8.88 -7.88
C ASP A 191 2.40 8.38 -8.56
N ILE A 192 1.95 9.07 -9.60
CA ILE A 192 0.81 8.67 -10.42
C ILE A 192 1.33 8.22 -11.78
N ILE A 193 1.24 6.93 -12.06
CA ILE A 193 1.56 6.34 -13.35
C ILE A 193 0.28 6.33 -14.18
N TYR A 194 0.31 7.01 -15.32
CA TYR A 194 -0.86 7.17 -16.18
C TYR A 194 -0.57 6.75 -17.62
N ASN A 195 -1.64 6.63 -18.39
CA ASN A 195 -1.64 6.42 -19.82
C ASN A 195 -2.64 7.41 -20.47
N ASP A 196 -2.71 7.43 -21.80
CA ASP A 196 -3.55 8.39 -22.52
C ASP A 196 -5.04 8.30 -22.15
N ASN A 197 -5.53 7.11 -21.79
CA ASN A 197 -6.93 6.91 -21.41
C ASN A 197 -7.22 7.48 -20.01
N SER A 198 -6.28 7.38 -19.08
CA SER A 198 -6.49 7.81 -17.69
C SER A 198 -6.30 9.31 -17.44
N THR A 199 -6.08 10.11 -18.49
CA THR A 199 -5.88 11.57 -18.41
C THR A 199 -7.10 12.35 -17.92
N GLU A 200 -8.30 11.77 -17.96
CA GLU A 200 -9.53 12.35 -17.40
C GLU A 200 -9.68 12.15 -15.88
N THR A 201 -8.70 11.51 -15.23
CA THR A 201 -8.62 11.34 -13.77
C THR A 201 -8.66 12.70 -13.06
N TRP A 202 -9.39 12.78 -11.95
CA TRP A 202 -9.40 13.95 -11.08
C TRP A 202 -8.42 13.81 -9.92
N VAL A 203 -7.69 14.88 -9.63
CA VAL A 203 -6.88 15.01 -8.41
C VAL A 203 -7.53 16.04 -7.50
N TYR A 204 -7.95 15.62 -6.30
CA TYR A 204 -8.59 16.49 -5.31
C TYR A 204 -7.59 16.92 -4.23
N PHE A 205 -7.53 18.23 -3.98
CA PHE A 205 -6.73 18.83 -2.90
C PHE A 205 -7.61 19.27 -1.73
N SER A 206 -8.81 19.77 -2.03
CA SER A 206 -9.83 20.19 -1.06
C SER A 206 -11.24 19.91 -1.63
N PRO A 207 -12.33 20.10 -0.85
CA PRO A 207 -13.68 19.95 -1.37
C PRO A 207 -14.03 20.84 -2.57
N SER A 208 -13.37 22.00 -2.71
CA SER A 208 -13.60 22.97 -3.78
C SER A 208 -12.46 23.06 -4.80
N GLU A 209 -11.29 22.48 -4.49
CA GLU A 209 -10.10 22.56 -5.33
C GLU A 209 -9.69 21.19 -5.83
N MET A 210 -9.84 21.04 -7.15
CA MET A 210 -9.53 19.84 -7.90
C MET A 210 -9.05 20.23 -9.30
N ILE A 211 -8.24 19.38 -9.90
CA ILE A 211 -7.72 19.58 -11.25
C ILE A 211 -7.74 18.24 -12.00
N LYS A 212 -7.99 18.27 -13.31
CA LYS A 212 -7.86 17.06 -14.12
C LYS A 212 -6.39 16.76 -14.36
N LEU A 213 -6.08 15.47 -14.43
CA LEU A 213 -4.73 14.99 -14.70
C LEU A 213 -4.19 15.56 -16.02
N LYS A 214 -4.99 15.60 -17.09
CA LYS A 214 -4.60 16.23 -18.37
C LYS A 214 -4.18 17.70 -18.25
N ASP A 215 -4.81 18.46 -17.35
CA ASP A 215 -4.52 19.88 -17.17
C ASP A 215 -3.19 20.03 -16.41
N ILE A 216 -2.94 19.18 -15.40
CA ILE A 216 -1.65 19.10 -14.73
C ILE A 216 -0.53 18.72 -15.71
N ILE A 217 -0.79 17.75 -16.58
CA ILE A 217 0.14 17.32 -17.62
C ILE A 217 0.49 18.51 -18.52
N GLY A 218 -0.49 19.26 -19.00
CA GLY A 218 -0.26 20.47 -19.81
C GLY A 218 0.54 21.57 -19.08
N LEU A 219 0.37 21.70 -17.77
CA LEU A 219 1.15 22.65 -16.94
C LEU A 219 2.61 22.22 -16.74
N THR A 220 2.86 20.90 -16.69
CA THR A 220 4.19 20.32 -16.40
C THR A 220 5.03 20.05 -17.64
N GLU A 221 4.46 20.13 -18.85
CA GLU A 221 5.18 19.95 -20.13
C GLU A 221 6.15 21.08 -20.49
N SER A 222 5.92 22.28 -19.96
CA SER A 222 6.66 23.48 -20.42
C SER A 222 7.89 23.81 -19.58
N ASN A 223 8.04 23.24 -18.39
CA ASN A 223 9.13 23.56 -17.47
C ASN A 223 9.63 22.28 -16.80
N HIS A 224 10.92 21.95 -16.94
CA HIS A 224 11.62 20.94 -16.13
C HIS A 224 11.73 21.32 -14.63
N HIS A 225 10.78 22.11 -14.14
CA HIS A 225 10.71 22.64 -12.79
C HIS A 225 9.35 22.27 -12.20
N SER A 226 9.37 21.96 -10.91
CA SER A 226 8.17 21.67 -10.14
C SER A 226 7.16 22.84 -10.21
N VAL A 227 5.89 22.53 -10.48
CA VAL A 227 4.78 23.49 -10.56
C VAL A 227 3.93 23.39 -9.28
N ILE A 228 3.50 24.52 -8.73
CA ILE A 228 2.58 24.54 -7.58
C ILE A 228 1.16 24.33 -8.11
N LEU A 229 0.49 23.26 -7.67
CA LEU A 229 -0.90 22.95 -8.02
C LEU A 229 -1.88 23.46 -6.97
N TYR A 230 -1.45 23.49 -5.72
CA TYR A 230 -2.29 23.85 -4.58
C TYR A 230 -1.44 24.49 -3.50
N GLN A 231 -1.97 25.52 -2.84
CA GLN A 231 -1.37 26.11 -1.65
C GLN A 231 -2.45 26.79 -0.82
N THR A 232 -2.60 26.37 0.44
CA THR A 232 -3.47 27.07 1.38
C THR A 232 -2.91 28.47 1.62
N THR A 233 -3.74 29.48 1.41
CA THR A 233 -3.45 30.84 1.88
C THR A 233 -3.69 30.86 3.38
N THR A 234 -2.70 30.44 4.17
CA THR A 234 -2.74 30.71 5.61
C THR A 234 -2.58 32.22 5.76
N GLU A 235 -3.67 32.94 5.98
CA GLU A 235 -3.60 34.33 6.46
C GLU A 235 -2.76 34.32 7.74
N ILE A 236 -1.61 34.99 7.68
CA ILE A 236 -0.81 35.32 8.85
C ILE A 236 -1.65 36.30 9.67
N PHE A 237 -2.46 35.79 10.59
CA PHE A 237 -2.89 36.59 11.73
C PHE A 237 -1.91 36.32 12.87
N SER A 238 -0.98 37.26 12.95
CA SER A 238 -0.12 37.62 14.07
C SER A 238 -0.86 37.67 15.41
#